data_AF-A0A6L5QGB8-F1
#
_entry.id   AF-A0A6L5QGB8-F1
#
_cell.length_a   1.000
_cell.length_b   1.000
_cell.length_c   1.000
_cell.angle_alpha   90.00
_cell.angle_beta   90.00
_cell.angle_gamma   90.00
#
_symmetry.space_group_name_H-M   'P 1'
#
loop_
_entity.id
_entity.type
_entity.pdbx_description
1 polymer ?
#
loop_
_entity_poly.entity_id
_entity_poly.type
_entity_poly.pdbx_seq_one_letter_code
_entity_poly.pdbx_strand_id
1 'polypeptide(L)' 'MVNVIKHRKVKIVVLEQGEEVGGHCREGDIAILSDSEGWWIKFVGADGHVDCYGDPYPSYNEALWSAKAAAEFGT' A
#
# COMPACT_ATOMS: atom_id res chain seq x y z
N MET A 1 8.05 -0.96 11.55
CA MET A 1 8.12 0.52 11.46
C MET A 1 7.25 0.95 10.29
N VAL A 2 6.30 1.87 10.52
CA VAL A 2 5.40 2.31 9.45
C VAL A 2 5.92 3.60 8.80
N ASN A 3 6.02 3.63 7.46
CA ASN A 3 6.42 4.81 6.71
C ASN A 3 5.25 5.33 5.86
N VAL A 4 4.79 6.55 6.13
CA VAL A 4 3.64 7.14 5.42
C VAL A 4 4.13 8.17 4.42
N ILE A 5 3.95 7.86 3.15
CA ILE A 5 4.31 8.71 2.02
C ILE A 5 3.03 9.34 1.49
N LYS A 6 2.87 10.65 1.69
CA LYS A 6 1.74 11.39 1.12
C LYS A 6 1.99 11.66 -0.36
N HIS A 7 1.09 11.20 -1.22
CA HIS A 7 1.12 11.47 -2.66
C HIS A 7 -0.19 12.12 -3.10
N ARG A 8 -0.18 13.45 -3.31
CA ARG A 8 -1.37 14.28 -3.55
C ARG A 8 -2.49 14.06 -2.51
N LYS A 9 -3.53 13.30 -2.87
CA LYS A 9 -4.72 13.01 -2.05
C LYS A 9 -4.71 11.61 -1.44
N VAL A 10 -3.79 10.76 -1.88
CA VAL A 10 -3.66 9.36 -1.43
C VAL A 10 -2.45 9.25 -0.51
N LYS A 11 -2.56 8.49 0.59
CA LYS A 11 -1.39 8.13 1.40
C LYS A 11 -0.95 6.72 1.05
N ILE A 12 0.34 6.58 0.81
CA ILE A 12 1.00 5.30 0.64
C ILE A 12 1.63 4.93 1.97
N VAL A 13 1.09 3.93 2.65
CA VAL A 13 1.51 3.47 3.97
C VAL A 13 2.35 2.21 3.79
N VAL A 14 3.65 2.32 4.00
CA VAL A 14 4.59 1.21 3.95
C VAL A 14 4.65 0.56 5.33
N LEU A 15 4.27 -0.68 5.41
CA LEU A 15 4.21 -1.55 6.58
C LEU A 15 5.31 -2.60 6.44
N GLU A 16 6.03 -2.83 7.52
CA GLU A 16 6.97 -3.96 7.59
C GLU A 16 6.23 -5.25 7.96
N GLN A 17 6.92 -6.38 7.84
CA GLN A 17 6.36 -7.69 8.14
C GLN A 17 5.81 -7.73 9.58
N GLY A 18 4.53 -8.06 9.72
CA GLY A 18 3.84 -8.15 11.01
C GLY A 18 3.09 -6.87 11.44
N GLU A 19 3.10 -5.81 10.64
CA GLU A 19 2.40 -4.56 10.96
C GLU A 19 0.96 -4.54 10.39
N GLU A 20 -0.01 -4.05 11.17
CA GLU A 20 -1.44 -4.11 10.79
C GLU A 20 -1.87 -2.94 9.88
N VAL A 21 -2.40 -3.27 8.69
CA VAL A 21 -2.93 -2.30 7.73
C VAL A 21 -4.12 -1.52 8.29
N GLY A 22 -5.04 -2.21 8.97
CA GLY A 22 -6.32 -1.64 9.41
C GLY A 22 -6.22 -0.56 10.47
N GLY A 23 -5.08 -0.47 11.19
CA GLY A 23 -4.84 0.59 12.18
C GLY A 23 -4.27 1.88 11.59
N HIS A 24 -3.70 1.83 10.39
CA HIS A 24 -2.89 2.92 9.84
C HIS A 24 -3.37 3.48 8.50
N CYS A 25 -4.16 2.71 7.73
CA CYS A 25 -4.70 3.13 6.45
C CYS A 25 -6.14 3.62 6.57
N ARG A 26 -6.50 4.61 5.74
CA ARG A 26 -7.88 5.07 5.56
C ARG A 26 -8.40 4.68 4.19
N GLU A 27 -9.71 4.82 4.01
CA GLU A 27 -10.34 4.72 2.69
C GLU A 27 -9.61 5.63 1.67
N GLY A 28 -9.25 5.05 0.52
CA GLY A 28 -8.48 5.68 -0.54
C GLY A 28 -6.96 5.61 -0.37
N ASP A 29 -6.46 5.05 0.74
CA ASP A 29 -5.02 4.87 0.97
C ASP A 29 -4.51 3.55 0.37
N ILE A 30 -3.20 3.50 0.11
CA ILE A 30 -2.51 2.33 -0.42
C ILE A 30 -1.54 1.83 0.64
N ALA A 31 -1.71 0.59 1.07
CA ALA A 31 -0.78 -0.09 1.95
C ALA A 31 0.24 -0.86 1.12
N ILE A 32 1.52 -0.74 1.46
CA ILE A 32 2.58 -1.59 0.93
C ILE A 32 3.04 -2.46 2.09
N LEU A 33 2.94 -3.78 2.00
CA LEU A 33 3.51 -4.69 2.99
C LEU A 33 4.82 -5.29 2.47
N SER A 34 5.86 -5.19 3.28
CA SER A 34 7.05 -6.02 3.11
C SER A 34 6.80 -7.38 3.74
N ASP A 35 6.99 -8.45 2.97
CA ASP A 35 6.95 -9.82 3.43
C ASP A 35 8.20 -10.60 2.97
N SER A 36 8.41 -11.82 3.44
CA SER A 36 9.55 -12.66 3.07
C SER A 36 9.56 -13.03 1.59
N GLU A 37 8.39 -13.05 0.94
CA GLU A 37 8.25 -13.30 -0.50
C GLU A 37 8.45 -12.03 -1.36
N GLY A 38 8.42 -10.84 -0.76
CA GLY A 38 8.58 -9.57 -1.48
C GLY A 38 7.68 -8.46 -0.95
N TRP A 39 7.29 -7.55 -1.85
CA TRP A 39 6.52 -6.36 -1.52
C TRP A 39 5.12 -6.44 -2.10
N TRP A 40 4.13 -6.50 -1.23
CA TRP A 40 2.72 -6.59 -1.57
C TRP A 40 2.08 -5.20 -1.57
N ILE A 41 1.23 -4.93 -2.55
CA ILE A 41 0.42 -3.71 -2.60
C ILE A 41 -1.01 -4.07 -2.25
N LYS A 42 -1.59 -3.35 -1.31
CA LYS A 42 -2.99 -3.48 -0.92
C LYS A 42 -3.66 -2.13 -0.99
N PHE A 43 -4.79 -2.05 -1.67
CA PHE A 43 -5.61 -0.86 -1.74
C PHE A 43 -6.66 -0.88 -0.64
N VAL A 44 -6.79 0.19 0.13
CA VAL A 44 -7.82 0.31 1.15
C VAL A 44 -8.98 1.10 0.56
N GLY A 45 -10.01 0.39 0.13
CA GLY A 45 -11.27 0.94 -0.36
C GLY A 45 -12.23 1.33 0.76
N ALA A 46 -13.49 1.55 0.37
CA ALA A 46 -14.53 1.95 1.30
C ALA A 46 -14.86 0.88 2.34
N ASP A 47 -15.27 1.32 3.53
CA ASP A 47 -15.60 0.44 4.67
C ASP A 47 -14.40 -0.38 5.21
N GLY A 48 -13.17 0.03 4.88
CA GLY A 48 -11.96 -0.71 5.26
C GLY A 48 -11.73 -1.97 4.42
N HIS A 49 -12.37 -2.07 3.24
CA HIS A 49 -12.12 -3.15 2.31
C HIS A 49 -10.68 -3.09 1.80
N VAL A 50 -9.88 -4.12 2.07
CA VAL A 50 -8.49 -4.19 1.63
C VAL A 50 -8.41 -5.13 0.43
N ASP A 51 -8.15 -4.57 -0.76
CA ASP A 51 -7.95 -5.33 -1.98
C ASP A 51 -6.47 -5.54 -2.24
N CYS A 52 -6.03 -6.79 -2.40
CA CYS A 52 -4.63 -7.11 -2.66
C CYS A 52 -4.39 -7.10 -4.17
N TYR A 53 -3.50 -6.22 -4.63
CA TYR A 53 -3.23 -6.07 -6.06
C TYR A 53 -2.07 -6.94 -6.51
N GLY A 54 -2.39 -8.02 -7.23
CA GLY A 54 -1.45 -8.81 -8.00
C GLY A 54 -0.43 -9.62 -7.19
N ASP A 55 0.77 -9.75 -7.75
CA ASP A 55 1.90 -10.53 -7.26
C ASP A 55 2.87 -9.69 -6.40
N PRO A 56 3.68 -10.33 -5.54
CA PRO A 56 4.68 -9.63 -4.76
C PRO A 56 5.78 -9.09 -5.65
N TYR A 57 6.09 -7.80 -5.48
CA TYR A 57 7.21 -7.17 -6.18
C TYR A 57 8.54 -7.57 -5.52
N PRO A 58 9.61 -7.78 -6.30
CA PRO A 58 10.90 -8.18 -5.75
C PRO A 58 11.62 -7.03 -5.02
N SER A 59 11.23 -5.77 -5.29
CA SER A 59 11.83 -4.58 -4.69
C SER A 59 10.81 -3.55 -4.21
N TYR A 60 11.13 -2.88 -3.11
CA TYR A 60 10.36 -1.75 -2.56
C TYR A 60 10.07 -0.68 -3.61
N ASN A 61 11.05 -0.36 -4.44
CA ASN A 61 10.95 0.73 -5.40
C ASN A 61 9.92 0.43 -6.51
N GLU A 62 9.81 -0.83 -6.94
CA GLU A 62 8.77 -1.28 -7.89
C GLU A 62 7.39 -1.23 -7.25
N ALA A 63 7.24 -1.72 -6.02
CA ALA A 63 5.98 -1.62 -5.29
C ALA A 63 5.55 -0.16 -5.09
N LEU A 64 6.50 0.73 -4.77
CA LEU A 64 6.23 2.16 -4.61
C LEU A 64 5.82 2.82 -5.94
N TRP A 65 6.42 2.44 -7.07
CA TRP A 65 6.06 2.97 -8.37
C TRP A 65 4.66 2.53 -8.79
N SER A 66 4.33 1.24 -8.63
CA SER A 66 2.97 0.73 -8.86
C SER A 66 1.95 1.37 -7.93
N ALA A 67 2.28 1.56 -6.66
CA ALA A 67 1.40 2.26 -5.71
C ALA A 67 1.17 3.72 -6.11
N LYS A 68 2.22 4.44 -6.55
CA LYS A 68 2.07 5.80 -7.08
C LYS A 68 1.18 5.83 -8.31
N ALA A 69 1.38 4.92 -9.25
CA ALA A 69 0.53 4.81 -10.44
C ALA A 69 -0.93 4.54 -10.04
N ALA A 70 -1.20 3.56 -9.18
CA ALA A 70 -2.54 3.26 -8.68
C ALA A 70 -3.17 4.46 -7.95
N ALA A 71 -2.38 5.21 -7.18
CA ALA A 71 -2.81 6.46 -6.54
C ALA A 71 -3.18 7.57 -7.54
N GLU A 72 -2.64 7.54 -8.76
CA GLU A 72 -3.01 8.46 -9.84
C GLU A 72 -4.30 8.05 -10.56
N PHE A 73 -4.63 6.75 -10.57
CA PHE A 73 -5.83 6.21 -11.24
C PHE A 73 -7.06 6.10 -10.34
N GLY A 74 -6.90 5.98 -9.01
CA GLY A 74 -8.01 5.99 -8.06
C GLY A 74 -8.62 7.38 -7.90
N THR A 75 -9.69 7.66 -8.65
CA THR A 75 -10.49 8.90 -8.57
C THR A 75 -11.65 8.76 -7.59
#